data_AF-A0A2V5Z4J2-F1
#
_entry.id   AF-A0A2V5Z4J2-F1
#
_cell.length_a   1.000
_cell.length_b   1.000
_cell.length_c   1.000
_cell.angle_alpha   90.00
_cell.angle_beta   90.00
_cell.angle_gamma   90.00
#
_symmetry.space_group_name_H-M   'P 1'
#
loop_
_entity.id
_entity.type
_entity.pdbx_description
1 polymer ?
#
loop_
_entity_poly.entity_id
_entity_poly.type
_entity_poly.pdbx_seq_one_letter_code
_entity_poly.pdbx_strand_id
1 'polypeptide(L)' 'MADNLNGKLKQNVNALGTNTDAFEVHGREIYWRRRRKQNGALFSTVPLEKILGLAFTVRGANTIEKIVSKYCSSKTC' A
#
# COMPACT_ATOMS: atom_id res chain seq x y z
N MET A 1 -9.14 16.83 8.04
CA MET A 1 -8.66 16.87 6.64
C MET A 1 -7.27 16.26 6.64
N ALA A 2 -7.11 15.02 6.16
CA ALA A 2 -5.80 14.37 6.18
C ALA A 2 -4.97 14.90 5.00
N ASP A 3 -4.13 15.85 5.35
CA ASP A 3 -3.19 16.56 4.51
C ASP A 3 -2.11 15.58 4.03
N ASN A 4 -1.92 15.59 2.71
CA ASN A 4 -0.84 15.04 1.91
C ASN A 4 0.17 14.13 2.64
N LEU A 5 0.29 12.86 2.20
CA LEU A 5 1.55 12.14 2.36
C LEU A 5 2.65 13.00 1.70
N ASN A 6 3.34 13.79 2.52
CA ASN A 6 4.38 14.75 2.15
C ASN A 6 5.38 14.10 1.18
N GLY A 7 5.95 14.85 0.23
CA GLY A 7 6.97 14.35 -0.69
C GLY A 7 8.11 13.58 -0.01
N LYS A 8 8.44 13.94 1.24
CA LYS A 8 9.39 13.19 2.09
C LYS A 8 8.93 11.77 2.43
N LEU A 9 7.64 11.60 2.74
CA LEU A 9 7.07 10.29 3.04
C LEU A 9 7.01 9.42 1.78
N LYS A 10 6.65 10.01 0.63
CA LYS A 10 6.73 9.32 -0.68
C LYS A 10 8.15 8.80 -0.98
N GLN A 11 9.17 9.63 -0.74
CA GLN A 11 10.57 9.20 -0.89
C GLN A 11 10.94 8.06 0.06
N ASN A 12 10.57 8.16 1.34
CA ASN A 12 10.87 7.14 2.34
C ASN A 12 10.19 5.79 2.01
N VAL A 13 8.93 5.82 1.57
CA VAL A 13 8.19 4.62 1.19
C VAL A 13 8.79 3.99 -0.07
N ASN A 14 9.15 4.80 -1.07
CA ASN A 14 9.82 4.29 -2.27
C ASN A 14 11.19 3.66 -1.94
N ALA A 15 11.91 4.20 -0.96
CA ALA A 15 13.20 3.67 -0.51
C ALA A 15 13.10 2.30 0.19
N LEU A 16 11.91 1.87 0.62
CA LEU A 16 11.68 0.50 1.10
C LEU A 16 11.65 -0.54 -0.04
N GLY A 17 11.61 -0.08 -1.29
CA GLY A 17 11.61 -0.96 -2.45
C GLY A 17 12.82 -1.90 -2.46
N THR A 18 12.58 -3.14 -2.87
CA THR A 18 13.63 -4.14 -3.08
C THR A 18 13.51 -4.69 -4.50
N ASN A 19 14.41 -5.59 -4.91
CA ASN A 19 14.31 -6.28 -6.21
C ASN A 19 12.97 -7.02 -6.40
N THR A 20 12.27 -7.36 -5.30
CA THR A 20 11.00 -8.10 -5.34
C THR A 20 9.78 -7.28 -4.95
N ASP A 21 9.99 -6.08 -4.40
CA ASP A 21 8.97 -5.26 -3.76
C ASP A 21 9.03 -3.84 -4.32
N ALA A 22 7.93 -3.39 -4.89
CA ALA A 22 7.78 -2.02 -5.37
C ALA A 22 6.63 -1.34 -4.63
N PHE A 23 6.84 -0.08 -4.24
CA PHE A 23 5.84 0.73 -3.55
C PHE A 23 5.48 1.94 -4.41
N GLU A 24 4.21 2.34 -4.33
CA GLU A 24 3.72 3.53 -5.00
C GLU A 24 2.72 4.26 -4.11
N VAL A 25 2.93 5.56 -3.93
CA VAL A 25 2.08 6.40 -3.06
C VAL A 25 1.11 7.22 -3.90
N HIS A 26 -0.18 7.05 -3.63
CA HIS A 26 -1.30 7.74 -4.28
C HIS A 26 -2.20 8.39 -3.22
N GLY A 27 -1.99 9.67 -2.95
CA GLY A 27 -2.75 10.39 -1.92
C GLY A 27 -2.57 9.73 -0.55
N ARG A 28 -3.61 9.05 -0.05
CA ARG A 28 -3.61 8.32 1.24
C ARG A 28 -3.38 6.82 1.10
N GLU A 29 -3.31 6.33 -0.12
CA GLU A 29 -3.14 4.93 -0.42
C GLU A 29 -1.69 4.63 -0.78
N ILE A 30 -1.22 3.47 -0.35
CA ILE A 30 0.09 2.95 -0.70
C ILE A 30 -0.14 1.62 -1.38
N TYR A 31 0.16 1.56 -2.67
CA TYR A 31 0.15 0.32 -3.43
C TYR A 31 1.50 -0.38 -3.24
N TRP A 32 1.43 -1.67 -2.97
CA TRP A 32 2.61 -2.50 -2.78
C TRP A 32 2.52 -3.73 -3.68
N ARG A 33 3.45 -3.81 -4.63
CA ARG A 33 3.58 -4.92 -5.57
C ARG A 33 4.73 -5.81 -5.14
N ARG A 34 4.40 -7.04 -4.74
CA ARG A 34 5.38 -8.08 -4.36
C ARG A 34 5.40 -9.21 -5.41
N ARG A 35 6.59 -9.58 -5.88
CA ARG A 35 6.78 -10.63 -6.90
C ARG A 35 6.97 -12.05 -6.34
N ARG A 36 7.20 -12.22 -5.03
CA ARG A 36 7.35 -13.53 -4.38
C ARG A 36 6.06 -13.98 -3.68
N LYS A 37 5.76 -15.28 -3.78
CA LYS A 37 4.59 -15.93 -3.16
C LYS A 37 4.66 -15.78 -1.64
N GLN A 38 3.52 -15.53 -0.98
CA GLN A 38 3.44 -15.31 0.47
C GLN A 38 3.91 -16.50 1.34
N ASN A 39 4.15 -17.67 0.75
CA ASN A 39 4.35 -18.93 1.45
C ASN A 39 5.73 -19.14 2.11
N GLY A 40 6.59 -18.11 2.17
CA GLY A 40 7.96 -18.27 2.67
C GLY A 40 8.60 -17.09 3.39
N ALA A 41 7.93 -15.94 3.52
CA ALA A 41 8.49 -14.84 4.29
C ALA A 41 7.37 -13.97 4.85
N LEU A 42 7.29 -13.95 6.19
CA LEU A 42 6.49 -13.03 6.98
C LEU A 42 6.62 -11.64 6.37
N PHE A 43 5.52 -11.18 5.81
CA PHE A 43 5.39 -9.78 5.48
C PHE A 43 5.58 -8.98 6.77
N SER A 44 6.69 -8.27 6.87
CA SER A 44 6.97 -7.39 8.00
C SER A 44 6.50 -5.99 7.64
N THR A 45 5.37 -5.57 8.22
CA THR A 45 4.85 -4.20 8.15
C THR A 45 5.69 -3.22 8.97
N VAL A 46 6.60 -3.72 9.80
CA VAL A 46 7.38 -2.93 10.78
C VAL A 46 8.11 -1.73 10.15
N PRO A 47 8.79 -1.84 8.98
CA PRO A 47 9.42 -0.68 8.35
C PRO A 47 8.38 0.35 7.88
N LEU A 48 7.24 -0.12 7.37
CA LEU A 48 6.15 0.72 6.92
C LEU A 48 5.51 1.46 8.11
N GLU A 49 5.27 0.78 9.22
CA GLU A 49 4.77 1.36 10.48
C GLU A 49 5.69 2.45 11.01
N LYS A 50 7.00 2.20 11.02
CA LYS A 50 7.99 3.20 11.46
C LYS A 50 8.02 4.44 10.57
N ILE A 51 7.89 4.27 9.25
CA ILE A 51 7.92 5.38 8.28
C ILE A 51 6.62 6.17 8.31
N LEU A 52 5.49 5.49 8.44
CA LEU A 52 4.18 6.14 8.44
C LEU A 52 3.88 6.81 9.78
N GLY A 53 4.28 6.21 10.90
CA GLY A 53 3.97 6.73 12.24
C GLY A 53 2.46 6.83 12.51
N LEU A 54 1.65 6.14 11.71
CA LEU A 54 0.19 6.24 11.66
C LEU A 54 -0.40 4.84 11.60
N ALA A 55 -1.61 4.68 12.14
CA ALA A 55 -2.38 3.46 11.96
C ALA A 55 -2.77 3.30 10.49
N PHE A 56 -2.58 2.11 9.93
CA PHE A 56 -3.01 1.77 8.58
C PHE A 56 -3.60 0.36 8.53
N THR A 57 -4.29 0.07 7.43
CA THR A 57 -4.86 -1.25 7.15
C THR A 57 -4.23 -1.81 5.90
N VAL A 58 -3.72 -3.05 5.97
CA VAL A 58 -3.25 -3.76 4.78
C VAL A 58 -4.41 -4.58 4.21
N ARG A 59 -4.67 -4.41 2.91
CA ARG A 59 -5.68 -5.16 2.17
C ARG A 59 -5.00 -5.92 1.03
N GLY A 60 -5.31 -7.20 0.91
CA GLY A 60 -4.84 -8.01 -0.24
C GLY A 60 -5.59 -7.66 -1.52
N ALA A 61 -5.02 -8.03 -2.67
CA ALA A 61 -5.62 -7.78 -3.99
C ALA A 61 -7.08 -8.29 -4.08
N ASN A 62 -7.35 -9.51 -3.61
CA ASN A 62 -8.71 -10.08 -3.59
C ASN A 62 -9.72 -9.23 -2.77
N THR A 63 -9.26 -8.58 -1.70
CA THR A 63 -10.11 -7.68 -0.91
C THR A 63 -10.39 -6.39 -1.68
N ILE A 64 -9.38 -5.84 -2.34
CA ILE A 64 -9.53 -4.66 -3.20
C ILE A 64 -10.50 -4.96 -4.36
N GLU A 65 -10.35 -6.10 -5.04
CA GLU A 65 -11.26 -6.54 -6.11
C GLU A 65 -12.72 -6.60 -5.65
N LYS A 66 -12.98 -7.15 -4.45
CA LYS A 66 -14.32 -7.19 -3.86
C LYS A 66 -14.86 -5.80 -3.54
N ILE A 67 -14.03 -4.90 -3.03
CA ILE A 67 -14.41 -3.52 -2.74
C ILE A 67 -14.78 -2.82 -4.06
N VAL A 68 -13.92 -2.91 -5.08
CA VAL A 68 -14.18 -2.35 -6.41
C VAL A 68 -15.46 -2.95 -6.99
N SER A 69 -15.64 -4.27 -6.97
CA SER A 69 -16.88 -4.90 -7.43
C SER A 69 -18.12 -4.40 -6.68
N LYS A 70 -18.03 -4.21 -5.35
CA LYS A 70 -19.16 -3.74 -4.55
C LYS A 70 -19.52 -2.28 -4.79
N TYR A 71 -18.52 -1.41 -4.92
CA TYR A 71 -18.73 0.05 -4.89
C TYR A 71 -18.57 0.74 -6.25
N CYS A 72 -17.83 0.15 -7.18
CA CYS A 72 -17.60 0.68 -8.54
C CYS A 72 -18.56 0.09 -9.59
N SER A 73 -19.57 -0.69 -9.20
CA SER A 73 -20.57 -1.30 -10.10
C SER A 73 -21.58 -0.31 -10.70
N SER A 74 -21.57 0.97 -10.32
CA SER A 74 -22.48 1.99 -10.85
C SER A 74 -21.71 3.27 -11.15
N LYS A 75 -21.41 3.47 -12.44
CA LYS A 75 -20.92 4.68 -13.12
C LYS A 75 -19.88 5.53 -12.40
N THR A 76 -18.69 5.55 -13.00
CA THR A 76 -17.56 6.47 -12.76
C THR A 76 -16.67 6.06 -11.57
N CYS A 77 -15.83 5.06 -11.83
CA CYS A 77 -14.43 5.16 -11.44
C CYS A 77 -13.74 5.99 -12.55
#